data_AF-A4AGA7-F1
#
_entry.id   AF-A4AGA7-F1
#
_cell.length_a   1.000
_cell.length_b   1.000
_cell.length_c   1.000
_cell.angle_alpha   90.00
_cell.angle_beta   90.00
_cell.angle_gamma   90.00
#
_symmetry.space_group_name_H-M   'P 1'
#
loop_
_entity.id
_entity.type
_entity.pdbx_description
1 polymer ?
#
loop_
_entity_poly.entity_id
_entity_poly.type
_entity_poly.pdbx_seq_one_letter_code
_entity_poly.pdbx_strand_id
1 'polypeptide(L)'
;MGLRLLLIAAWFLPVAILVLGVNAGATIWFYLEPQMDASPAPDSYGVAFWSGVVALLLSVLVAVGISIQVASTRLPVKESP
;
A
#
# COMPACT_ATOMS: atom_id res chain seq x y z
N MET A 1 4.22 2.17 25.04
CA MET A 1 3.04 1.67 24.32
C MET A 1 2.79 2.42 23.00
N GLY A 2 2.85 3.75 22.98
CA GLY A 2 2.59 4.58 21.79
C GLY A 2 3.40 4.23 20.52
N LEU A 3 4.71 3.94 20.65
CA LEU A 3 5.55 3.56 19.51
C LEU A 3 5.11 2.26 18.80
N ARG A 4 4.52 1.30 19.53
CA ARG A 4 3.99 0.07 18.92
C ARG A 4 2.71 0.36 18.13
N LEU A 5 1.82 1.19 18.69
CA LEU A 5 0.61 1.64 18.01
C LEU A 5 0.94 2.43 16.73
N LEU A 6 1.99 3.25 16.76
CA LEU A 6 2.44 4.02 15.59
C LEU A 6 2.93 3.10 14.46
N LEU A 7 3.68 2.04 14.77
CA LEU A 7 4.08 1.03 13.78
C LEU A 7 2.88 0.31 13.17
N ILE A 8 1.92 -0.09 14.00
CA ILE A 8 0.68 -0.75 13.54
C ILE A 8 -0.10 0.20 12.62
N ALA A 9 -0.26 1.47 13.02
CA ALA A 9 -0.95 2.47 12.23
C ALA A 9 -0.25 2.76 10.89
N ALA A 10 1.08 2.82 10.89
CA ALA A 10 1.88 3.04 9.68
C ALA A 10 1.72 1.91 8.65
N TRP A 11 1.61 0.67 9.12
CA TRP A 11 1.42 -0.50 8.24
C TRP A 11 -0.05 -0.80 7.90
N PHE A 12 -1.01 -0.21 8.63
CA PHE A 12 -2.43 -0.41 8.35
C PHE A 12 -2.81 0.06 6.93
N LEU A 13 -2.32 1.23 6.52
CA LEU A 13 -2.66 1.83 5.22
C LEU A 13 -2.18 0.98 4.01
N PRO A 14 -0.91 0.54 3.90
CA PRO A 14 -0.49 -0.32 2.81
C PRO A 14 -1.25 -1.66 2.79
N VAL A 15 -1.54 -2.24 3.97
CA VAL A 15 -2.35 -3.47 4.07
C VAL A 15 -3.77 -3.23 3.57
N ALA A 16 -4.40 -2.13 3.97
CA ALA A 16 -5.75 -1.79 3.51
C ALA A 16 -5.80 -1.56 2.00
N ILE A 17 -4.83 -0.83 1.43
CA ILE A 17 -4.73 -0.63 -0.02
C ILE A 17 -4.60 -1.97 -0.75
N LEU A 18 -3.72 -2.86 -0.26
CA LEU A 18 -3.51 -4.16 -0.87
C LEU A 18 -4.79 -5.01 -0.84
N VAL A 19 -5.41 -5.16 0.33
CA VAL A 19 -6.61 -5.99 0.51
C VAL A 19 -7.77 -5.42 -0.30
N LEU A 20 -8.05 -4.13 -0.18
CA LEU A 20 -9.17 -3.50 -0.87
C LEU A 20 -8.92 -3.46 -2.39
N GLY A 21 -7.69 -3.19 -2.82
CA GLY A 21 -7.32 -3.16 -4.24
C GLY A 21 -7.49 -4.52 -4.92
N VAL A 22 -7.03 -5.61 -4.28
CA VAL A 22 -7.20 -6.98 -4.80
C VAL A 22 -8.69 -7.36 -4.86
N ASN A 23 -9.44 -7.10 -3.79
CA ASN A 23 -10.88 -7.43 -3.75
C ASN A 23 -11.68 -6.60 -4.76
N ALA A 24 -11.37 -5.31 -4.90
CA ALA A 24 -11.99 -4.45 -5.91
C ALA A 24 -11.68 -4.96 -7.32
N GLY A 25 -10.41 -5.28 -7.61
CA GLY A 25 -10.02 -5.84 -8.91
C GLY A 25 -10.72 -7.15 -9.24
N ALA A 26 -10.79 -8.07 -8.27
CA ALA A 26 -11.50 -9.34 -8.43
C ALA A 26 -13.01 -9.15 -8.65
N THR A 27 -13.63 -8.21 -7.91
CA THR A 27 -15.05 -7.88 -8.06
C THR A 27 -15.34 -7.28 -9.43
N ILE A 28 -14.51 -6.33 -9.87
CA ILE A 28 -14.60 -5.71 -11.19
C ILE A 28 -14.46 -6.77 -12.28
N TRP A 29 -13.48 -7.66 -12.16
CA TRP A 29 -13.29 -8.77 -13.11
C TRP A 29 -14.52 -9.68 -13.16
N PHE A 30 -15.03 -10.14 -12.03
CA PHE A 30 -16.18 -11.03 -11.97
C PHE A 30 -17.42 -10.48 -12.70
N TYR A 31 -17.65 -9.17 -12.62
CA TYR A 31 -18.78 -8.53 -13.30
C TYR A 31 -18.49 -8.13 -14.76
N LEU A 32 -17.23 -7.90 -15.13
CA LEU A 32 -16.84 -7.48 -16.48
C LEU A 32 -16.38 -8.61 -17.40
N GLU A 33 -15.89 -9.73 -16.87
CA GLU A 33 -15.41 -10.89 -17.64
C GLU A 33 -16.40 -11.35 -18.72
N PRO A 34 -17.72 -11.44 -18.47
CA PRO A 34 -18.67 -11.84 -19.52
C PRO A 34 -18.83 -10.83 -20.66
N GLN A 35 -18.35 -9.59 -20.49
CA GLN A 35 -18.53 -8.46 -21.40
C GLN A 35 -17.23 -8.00 -22.06
N MET A 36 -16.08 -8.50 -21.60
CA MET A 36 -14.75 -8.07 -22.06
C MET A 36 -14.47 -8.43 -23.52
N ASP A 37 -15.08 -9.48 -24.04
CA ASP A 37 -14.94 -9.86 -25.46
C ASP A 37 -15.79 -8.98 -26.40
N ALA A 38 -16.69 -8.15 -25.86
CA ALA A 38 -17.64 -7.35 -26.65
C ALA A 38 -17.15 -5.93 -26.98
N SER A 39 -16.12 -5.42 -26.30
CA SER A 39 -15.60 -4.07 -26.53
C SER A 39 -14.14 -3.93 -26.08
N PRO A 40 -13.30 -3.15 -26.79
CA PRO A 40 -11.96 -2.82 -26.31
C PRO A 40 -12.02 -2.19 -24.92
N ALA A 41 -11.09 -2.61 -24.05
CA ALA A 41 -10.99 -2.12 -22.68
C ALA A 41 -10.64 -0.62 -22.67
N PRO A 42 -11.28 0.19 -21.82
CA PRO A 42 -10.94 1.61 -21.68
C PRO A 42 -9.51 1.80 -21.15
N ASP A 43 -8.78 2.77 -21.71
CA ASP A 43 -7.43 3.14 -21.23
C ASP A 43 -7.39 3.52 -19.74
N SER A 44 -8.53 3.98 -19.20
CA SER A 44 -8.68 4.33 -17.79
C SER A 44 -8.44 3.13 -16.84
N TYR A 45 -8.57 1.89 -17.31
CA TYR A 45 -8.27 0.70 -16.51
C TYR A 45 -6.77 0.57 -16.24
N GLY A 46 -5.94 0.83 -17.26
CA GLY A 46 -4.49 0.85 -17.10
C GLY A 46 -4.04 1.96 -16.15
N VAL A 47 -4.61 3.15 -16.28
CA VAL A 47 -4.33 4.29 -15.39
C VAL A 47 -4.72 3.97 -13.95
N ALA A 48 -5.90 3.38 -13.74
CA ALA A 48 -6.36 2.95 -12.41
C ALA A 48 -5.38 1.94 -11.78
N PHE A 49 -4.97 0.92 -12.53
CA PHE A 49 -3.99 -0.06 -12.06
C PHE A 49 -2.67 0.60 -11.63
N TRP A 50 -2.05 1.39 -12.52
CA TRP A 50 -0.76 2.03 -12.23
C TRP A 50 -0.84 3.03 -11.09
N SER A 51 -1.92 3.80 -11.01
CA SER A 51 -2.14 4.74 -9.89
C SER A 51 -2.25 3.99 -8.55
N GLY A 52 -2.92 2.85 -8.52
CA GLY A 52 -3.02 1.98 -7.35
C GLY A 52 -1.67 1.40 -6.93
N VAL A 53 -0.87 0.93 -7.89
CA VAL A 53 0.50 0.44 -7.64
C VAL A 53 1.39 1.54 -7.05
N VAL A 54 1.36 2.74 -7.64
CA VAL A 54 2.14 3.89 -7.15
C VAL A 54 1.70 4.28 -5.74
N ALA A 55 0.40 4.34 -5.47
CA ALA A 55 -0.13 4.63 -4.14
C ALA A 55 0.33 3.59 -3.10
N LEU A 56 0.30 2.30 -3.45
CA LEU A 56 0.80 1.22 -2.59
C LEU A 56 2.30 1.40 -2.30
N LEU A 57 3.13 1.62 -3.32
CA LEU A 57 4.57 1.81 -3.14
C LEU A 57 4.90 3.00 -2.25
N LEU A 58 4.26 4.16 -2.49
CA LEU A 58 4.45 5.34 -1.65
C LEU A 58 4.03 5.08 -0.21
N SER A 59 2.91 4.38 0.01
CA SER A 59 2.45 4.03 1.36
C SER A 59 3.45 3.11 2.10
N VAL A 60 4.05 2.14 1.39
CA VAL A 60 5.09 1.26 1.94
C VAL A 60 6.36 2.04 2.28
N LEU A 61 6.80 2.95 1.39
CA LEU A 61 7.97 3.78 1.65
C LEU A 61 7.81 4.62 2.93
N VAL A 62 6.64 5.22 3.12
CA VAL A 62 6.32 5.96 4.35
C VAL A 62 6.33 5.03 5.57
N ALA A 63 5.71 3.85 5.48
CA ALA A 63 5.69 2.88 6.58
C ALA A 63 7.10 2.41 6.98
N VAL A 64 7.98 2.18 5.99
CA VAL A 64 9.39 1.82 6.20
C VAL A 64 10.15 2.98 6.83
N GLY A 65 9.98 4.21 6.34
CA GLY A 65 10.62 5.41 6.91
C GLY A 65 10.25 5.61 8.39
N ILE A 66 8.96 5.46 8.72
CA ILE A 66 8.49 5.48 10.11
C ILE A 66 9.14 4.34 10.91
N SER A 67 9.23 3.14 10.36
CA SER A 67 9.83 1.99 11.04
C SER A 67 11.32 2.22 11.37
N ILE A 68 12.07 2.83 10.45
CA ILE A 68 13.48 3.20 10.64
C ILE A 68 13.62 4.30 11.72
N GLN A 69 12.77 5.33 11.68
CA GLN A 69 12.78 6.41 12.68
C GLN A 69 12.49 5.87 14.09
N VAL A 70 11.54 4.95 14.18
CA VAL A 70 11.20 4.24 15.42
C VAL A 70 12.38 3.41 15.92
N ALA A 71 13.06 2.69 15.04
CA ALA A 71 14.21 1.85 15.40
C ALA A 71 15.41 2.69 15.88
N SER A 72 15.75 3.77 15.15
CA SER A 72 16.87 4.66 15.51
C SER A 72 16.66 5.35 16.86
N THR A 73 15.44 5.78 17.16
CA THR A 73 15.10 6.39 18.47
C THR A 73 15.28 5.41 19.65
N ARG A 74 15.28 4.09 19.39
CA ARG A 74 15.46 3.07 20.44
C ARG A 74 16.89 2.60 20.62
N LEU A 75 17.81 2.96 19.73
CA LEU A 75 19.22 2.61 19.89
C LEU A 75 19.88 3.65 20.83
N PRO A 76 20.62 3.23 21.87
CA PRO A 76 21.40 4.18 22.65
C PRO A 76 22.43 4.82 21.73
N VAL A 77 22.47 6.15 21.69
CA VAL A 77 23.52 6.90 21.00
C VAL A 77 24.83 6.45 21.62
N LYS A 78 25.63 5.70 20.86
CA LYS A 78 26.96 5.30 21.29
C LYS A 78 27.81 6.57 21.26
N GLU A 79 27.96 7.22 22.41
CA GLU A 79 28.94 8.30 22.58
C GLU A 79 30.31 7.70 22.26
N SER A 80 30.90 8.14 21.15
CA SER A 80 32.27 7.80 20.79
C SER A 80 33.23 8.49 21.75
N PRO A 81 34.32 7.81 22.16
CA PRO A 81 35.30 8.33 23.12
C PRO A 81 36.08 9.55 22.61
#